data_AF-A0AAV4JZA9-F1
#
_entry.id   AF-A0AAV4JZA9-F1
#
_cell.length_a   1.000
_cell.length_b   1.000
_cell.length_c   1.000
_cell.angle_alpha   90.00
_cell.angle_beta   90.00
_cell.angle_gamma   90.00
#
_symmetry.space_group_name_H-M   'P 1'
#
loop_
_entity.id
_entity.type
_entity.pdbx_description
1 polymer ?
#
loop_
_entity_poly.entity_id
_entity_poly.type
_entity_poly.pdbx_seq_one_letter_code
_entity_poly.pdbx_strand_id
1 'polypeptide(L)'
;MKHLATVFLALYLFGVVGGHGIVSRIIGSIRYRPPVPQRPVLHKCNWCAENAVCVDNSYCRCVSLSYTGDPYFLCYRHSVYDMCQLCDDPLLTTENKENTSLTYFSNTLMMDKVVFRSRNQGTCRVRVVVNSFRLAGKSYPRCVLVNINLKNRSGYNTCTFIYKVCGYSQPDGTLRWQIFKGFASKYGRVSLTLWRTISSGSTRDCPYTICGCPTYFHVTKAKILTLRVTCCSLKLGFRPFVKSYEWLKTGVFILTGKTRSHPSSQQPWLLKNFNICLRPGITLRALTTKLGLPDHKDAMSFLALTNMPLDLLALSPEQIGMSNALSKCSTVERQKLFNYADFMFTSHPFIHAVCDRTTGFLEIMKVVKSAADWYCEENVQSCRSIISVINSSAKGLLSRPEKFPKLALFVTNNCTSTAQ
;
A
#
# COMPACT_ATOMS: atom_id res chain seq x y z
N MET A 1 -65.30 34.18 15.44
CA MET A 1 -64.35 34.61 16.48
C MET A 1 -63.18 35.23 15.71
N LYS A 2 -62.93 36.56 15.68
CA LYS A 2 -62.71 37.54 16.78
C LYS A 2 -61.55 37.07 17.68
N HIS A 3 -60.41 37.75 17.84
CA HIS A 3 -59.86 39.00 17.26
C HIS A 3 -58.47 38.72 16.61
N LEU A 4 -57.89 39.49 15.68
CA LEU A 4 -58.09 40.87 15.16
C LEU A 4 -57.50 42.00 16.03
N ALA A 5 -56.17 42.17 15.98
CA ALA A 5 -55.42 43.38 16.33
C ALA A 5 -54.00 43.37 15.70
N THR A 6 -53.26 44.48 15.73
CA THR A 6 -53.13 45.41 14.57
C THR A 6 -52.06 46.49 14.83
N VAL A 7 -51.02 46.58 13.97
CA VAL A 7 -50.16 47.77 13.67
C VAL A 7 -49.31 48.39 14.81
N PHE A 8 -48.02 48.67 14.55
CA PHE A 8 -47.50 50.05 14.50
C PHE A 8 -46.12 50.17 13.84
N LEU A 9 -46.04 51.12 12.88
CA LEU A 9 -44.82 51.65 12.27
C LEU A 9 -44.77 53.13 12.65
N ALA A 10 -43.65 53.64 13.17
CA ALA A 10 -43.51 55.05 13.51
C ALA A 10 -42.10 55.57 13.19
N LEU A 11 -42.03 56.58 12.35
CA LEU A 11 -40.85 57.43 12.13
C LEU A 11 -41.04 58.73 12.93
N TYR A 12 -40.03 59.11 13.71
CA TYR A 12 -39.81 60.48 14.21
C TYR A 12 -38.33 60.78 13.99
N LEU A 13 -37.96 61.68 13.06
CA LEU A 13 -37.97 63.15 13.14
C LEU A 13 -36.83 63.74 13.98
N PHE A 14 -36.06 64.63 13.35
CA PHE A 14 -35.01 65.44 13.96
C PHE A 14 -35.60 66.63 14.76
N GLY A 15 -34.91 67.08 15.81
CA GLY A 15 -35.09 68.47 16.26
C GLY A 15 -34.57 68.87 17.65
N VAL A 16 -33.53 69.73 17.66
CA VAL A 16 -33.41 70.93 18.52
C VAL A 16 -33.15 70.78 20.05
N VAL A 17 -31.87 71.03 20.41
CA VAL A 17 -31.35 71.79 21.59
C VAL A 17 -31.49 71.24 23.03
N GLY A 18 -30.34 71.19 23.73
CA GLY A 18 -30.24 71.63 25.14
C GLY A 18 -29.52 70.68 26.12
N GLY A 19 -28.52 71.21 26.85
CA GLY A 19 -28.02 70.61 28.11
C GLY A 19 -26.57 70.09 28.11
N HIS A 20 -25.75 70.60 29.04
CA HIS A 20 -24.48 69.96 29.42
C HIS A 20 -24.72 68.81 30.43
N GLY A 21 -23.96 67.71 30.33
CA GLY A 21 -24.02 66.63 31.30
C GLY A 21 -22.89 65.61 31.11
N ILE A 22 -21.95 65.54 32.06
CA ILE A 22 -20.78 64.66 31.99
C ILE A 22 -21.14 63.25 32.47
N VAL A 23 -21.16 62.26 31.55
CA VAL A 23 -20.96 60.84 31.91
C VAL A 23 -20.10 60.14 30.85
N SER A 24 -18.81 60.00 31.14
CA SER A 24 -17.92 59.10 30.39
C SER A 24 -17.84 57.75 31.11
N ARG A 25 -18.34 56.65 30.51
CA ARG A 25 -17.76 55.29 30.62
C ARG A 25 -18.51 54.22 29.80
N ILE A 26 -17.73 53.24 29.34
CA ILE A 26 -18.14 51.91 28.83
C ILE A 26 -19.07 51.94 27.59
N ILE A 27 -18.48 52.24 26.42
CA ILE A 27 -18.90 51.55 25.19
C ILE A 27 -18.03 50.29 25.07
N GLY A 28 -18.56 49.16 25.54
CA GLY A 28 -17.93 47.86 25.33
C GLY A 28 -17.99 47.50 23.85
N SER A 29 -16.84 47.45 23.17
CA SER A 29 -16.77 47.04 21.76
C SER A 29 -17.14 45.55 21.64
N ILE A 30 -18.43 45.28 21.36
CA ILE A 30 -18.91 43.96 20.96
C ILE A 30 -18.32 43.68 19.57
N ARG A 31 -17.09 43.14 19.56
CA ARG A 31 -16.48 42.62 18.33
C ARG A 31 -17.37 41.50 17.81
N TYR A 32 -18.14 41.79 16.77
CA TYR A 32 -18.88 40.78 16.01
C TYR A 32 -17.88 39.80 15.40
N ARG A 33 -17.56 38.73 16.14
CA ARG A 33 -16.79 37.61 15.62
C ARG A 33 -17.70 36.96 14.58
N PRO A 34 -17.36 36.95 13.28
CA PRO A 34 -18.13 36.16 12.32
C PRO A 34 -18.15 34.71 12.82
N PRO A 35 -19.27 33.98 12.67
CA PRO A 35 -19.36 32.61 13.14
C PRO A 35 -18.21 31.81 12.49
N VAL A 36 -17.34 31.25 13.32
CA VAL A 36 -16.23 30.42 12.84
C VAL A 36 -16.85 29.33 11.97
N PRO A 37 -16.51 29.24 10.67
CA PRO A 37 -17.16 28.30 9.78
C PRO A 37 -16.93 26.91 10.33
N GLN A 38 -18.01 26.29 10.84
CA GLN A 38 -17.92 24.97 11.46
C GLN A 38 -17.36 24.03 10.42
N ARG A 39 -16.16 23.47 10.68
CA ARG A 39 -15.56 22.47 9.79
C ARG A 39 -16.62 21.38 9.60
N PRO A 40 -17.08 21.11 8.37
CA PRO A 40 -18.21 20.21 8.16
C PRO A 40 -17.87 18.87 8.81
N VAL A 41 -18.69 18.44 9.76
CA VAL A 41 -18.45 17.22 10.52
C VAL A 41 -18.42 16.08 9.52
N LEU A 42 -17.21 15.54 9.25
CA LEU A 42 -16.97 14.50 8.25
C LEU A 42 -17.57 13.17 8.72
N HIS A 43 -18.88 13.09 8.56
CA HIS A 43 -19.77 12.04 8.98
C HIS A 43 -19.22 10.69 8.50
N LYS A 44 -18.74 9.85 9.43
CA LYS A 44 -17.91 8.66 9.12
C LYS A 44 -18.60 7.70 8.15
N CYS A 45 -19.94 7.64 8.16
CA CYS A 45 -20.72 6.83 7.23
C CYS A 45 -20.58 7.20 5.74
N ASN A 46 -20.09 8.40 5.40
CA ASN A 46 -19.72 8.74 4.03
C ASN A 46 -18.55 7.88 3.49
N TRP A 47 -17.81 7.24 4.39
CA TRP A 47 -16.61 6.45 4.11
C TRP A 47 -16.80 4.93 4.30
N CYS A 48 -18.04 4.44 4.41
CA CYS A 48 -18.29 2.99 4.47
C CYS A 48 -17.84 2.30 3.18
N ALA A 49 -17.12 1.18 3.33
CA ALA A 49 -16.64 0.35 2.23
C ALA A 49 -17.76 -0.51 1.62
N GLU A 50 -17.42 -1.26 0.57
CA GLU A 50 -18.32 -2.28 0.03
C GLU A 50 -18.62 -3.36 1.06
N ASN A 51 -19.88 -3.79 1.13
CA ASN A 51 -20.42 -4.69 2.16
C ASN A 51 -20.32 -4.13 3.60
N ALA A 52 -20.23 -2.81 3.77
CA ALA A 52 -20.44 -2.13 5.05
C ALA A 52 -21.71 -1.27 5.03
N VAL A 53 -22.30 -1.06 6.20
CA VAL A 53 -23.46 -0.19 6.45
C VAL A 53 -23.14 0.82 7.54
N CYS A 54 -23.77 1.99 7.45
CA CYS A 54 -23.84 2.94 8.55
C CYS A 54 -24.66 2.36 9.71
N VAL A 55 -24.22 2.65 10.93
CA VAL A 55 -24.97 2.44 12.17
C VAL A 55 -25.22 3.82 12.76
N ASP A 56 -26.48 4.11 13.07
CA ASP A 56 -26.95 5.24 13.88
C ASP A 56 -26.25 6.57 13.56
N ASN A 57 -26.03 6.82 12.26
CA ASN A 57 -25.33 8.00 11.74
C ASN A 57 -23.98 8.32 12.41
N SER A 58 -23.26 7.29 12.87
CA SER A 58 -22.04 7.46 13.68
C SER A 58 -20.84 6.64 13.21
N TYR A 59 -21.02 5.37 12.82
CA TYR A 59 -19.91 4.51 12.36
C TYR A 59 -20.33 3.47 11.32
N CYS A 60 -19.35 2.90 10.60
CA CYS A 60 -19.57 1.80 9.66
C CYS A 60 -19.35 0.44 10.33
N ARG A 61 -20.20 -0.55 10.05
CA ARG A 61 -19.99 -1.99 10.35
C ARG A 61 -20.11 -2.84 9.09
N CYS A 62 -19.59 -4.06 9.07
CA CYS A 62 -19.89 -5.00 7.98
C CYS A 62 -21.39 -5.40 7.99
N VAL A 63 -21.99 -5.64 6.80
CA VAL A 63 -23.45 -5.84 6.60
C VAL A 63 -24.06 -6.96 7.44
N SER A 64 -23.31 -8.02 7.77
CA SER A 64 -23.73 -9.10 8.64
C SER A 64 -22.52 -9.87 9.18
N LEU A 65 -22.72 -10.71 10.21
CA LEU A 65 -21.68 -11.54 10.83
C LEU A 65 -20.96 -12.48 9.85
N SER A 66 -21.53 -12.74 8.67
CA SER A 66 -20.87 -13.51 7.60
C SER A 66 -19.75 -12.76 6.88
N TYR A 67 -19.65 -11.43 7.08
CA TYR A 67 -18.62 -10.56 6.54
C TYR A 67 -17.69 -10.07 7.64
N THR A 68 -16.40 -10.00 7.33
CA THR A 68 -15.32 -9.61 8.23
C THR A 68 -14.37 -8.65 7.52
N GLY A 69 -13.53 -7.96 8.32
CA GLY A 69 -12.53 -7.01 7.82
C GLY A 69 -12.74 -5.62 8.40
N ASP A 70 -12.28 -4.62 7.66
CA ASP A 70 -12.30 -3.20 8.06
C ASP A 70 -13.47 -2.50 7.34
N PRO A 71 -14.48 -1.99 8.07
CA PRO A 71 -15.68 -1.42 7.44
C PRO A 71 -15.46 -0.09 6.71
N TYR A 72 -14.26 0.50 6.81
CA TYR A 72 -13.80 1.67 6.05
C TYR A 72 -12.81 1.31 4.93
N PHE A 73 -12.50 0.03 4.73
CA PHE A 73 -11.60 -0.45 3.67
C PHE A 73 -12.11 -1.67 2.90
N LEU A 74 -12.43 -2.77 3.59
CA LEU A 74 -13.01 -3.98 2.99
C LEU A 74 -13.78 -4.82 4.03
N CYS A 75 -15.06 -5.11 3.73
CA CYS A 75 -15.81 -6.21 4.32
C CYS A 75 -15.96 -7.36 3.31
N TYR A 76 -15.61 -8.60 3.67
CA TYR A 76 -15.67 -9.77 2.78
C TYR A 76 -16.07 -11.09 3.48
N ARG A 77 -16.60 -12.05 2.72
CA ARG A 77 -16.95 -13.40 3.22
C ARG A 77 -15.77 -14.37 3.08
N HIS A 78 -15.18 -14.77 4.21
CA HIS A 78 -14.08 -15.76 4.26
C HIS A 78 -14.41 -17.13 3.63
N SER A 79 -15.69 -17.52 3.60
CA SER A 79 -16.16 -18.80 3.03
C SER A 79 -16.28 -18.78 1.50
N VAL A 80 -16.14 -17.61 0.87
CA VAL A 80 -16.30 -17.41 -0.58
C VAL A 80 -15.00 -16.97 -1.25
N TYR A 81 -14.15 -16.22 -0.54
CA TYR A 81 -12.93 -15.63 -1.10
C TYR A 81 -11.69 -15.96 -0.27
N ASP A 82 -10.58 -16.20 -0.97
CA ASP A 82 -9.24 -15.96 -0.44
C ASP A 82 -8.92 -14.47 -0.55
N MET A 83 -8.15 -13.94 0.41
CA MET A 83 -7.92 -12.51 0.55
C MET A 83 -6.45 -12.23 0.85
N CYS A 84 -5.91 -11.23 0.15
CA CYS A 84 -4.65 -10.59 0.45
C CYS A 84 -4.88 -9.11 0.76
N GLN A 85 -4.13 -8.54 1.69
CA GLN A 85 -4.05 -7.08 1.81
C GLN A 85 -2.66 -6.62 2.21
N LEU A 86 -2.27 -5.45 1.72
CA LEU A 86 -1.07 -4.72 2.08
C LEU A 86 -1.50 -3.30 2.45
N CYS A 87 -1.39 -2.96 3.73
CA CYS A 87 -1.88 -1.72 4.31
C CYS A 87 -0.73 -0.85 4.86
N ASP A 88 -1.04 0.20 5.61
CA ASP A 88 -0.09 1.16 6.20
C ASP A 88 1.09 0.48 6.93
N ASP A 89 2.30 1.07 6.83
CA ASP A 89 3.58 0.64 7.44
C ASP A 89 3.82 -0.88 7.44
N PRO A 90 4.31 -1.43 6.31
CA PRO A 90 3.43 -2.23 5.48
C PRO A 90 2.93 -3.52 6.15
N LEU A 91 1.78 -3.44 6.81
CA LEU A 91 1.10 -4.62 7.36
C LEU A 91 0.52 -5.47 6.22
N LEU A 92 1.03 -6.69 6.08
CA LEU A 92 0.54 -7.73 5.18
C LEU A 92 -0.39 -8.67 5.94
N THR A 93 -1.50 -9.06 5.30
CA THR A 93 -2.28 -10.25 5.68
C THR A 93 -2.23 -11.29 4.56
N THR A 94 -1.85 -12.53 4.89
CA THR A 94 -1.77 -13.67 3.96
C THR A 94 -3.14 -14.28 3.63
N GLU A 95 -3.23 -15.20 2.66
CA GLU A 95 -4.50 -15.92 2.39
C GLU A 95 -4.91 -16.84 3.57
N ASN A 96 -3.98 -17.18 4.47
CA ASN A 96 -4.25 -17.85 5.76
C ASN A 96 -4.73 -16.89 6.88
N LYS A 97 -4.88 -15.60 6.58
CA LYS A 97 -5.18 -14.50 7.52
C LYS A 97 -4.10 -14.19 8.55
N GLU A 98 -2.88 -14.72 8.38
CA GLU A 98 -1.76 -14.37 9.26
C GLU A 98 -1.32 -12.95 8.96
N ASN A 99 -1.11 -12.15 10.01
CA ASN A 99 -0.63 -10.77 9.89
C ASN A 99 0.87 -10.70 10.16
N THR A 100 1.59 -9.93 9.35
CA THR A 100 3.03 -9.67 9.53
C THR A 100 3.40 -8.28 9.01
N SER A 101 4.30 -7.59 9.69
CA SER A 101 4.85 -6.32 9.20
C SER A 101 5.90 -6.63 8.14
N LEU A 102 5.64 -6.28 6.89
CA LEU A 102 6.70 -6.24 5.87
C LEU A 102 7.59 -5.04 6.10
N THR A 103 8.85 -5.17 5.69
CA THR A 103 9.86 -4.18 5.98
C THR A 103 10.70 -3.89 4.73
N TYR A 104 10.52 -2.69 4.15
CA TYR A 104 11.11 -2.16 2.91
C TYR A 104 10.77 -2.82 1.58
N PHE A 105 9.73 -2.31 0.91
CA PHE A 105 9.43 -2.69 -0.48
C PHE A 105 9.16 -1.52 -1.41
N SER A 106 9.75 -1.58 -2.60
CA SER A 106 9.25 -0.87 -3.78
C SER A 106 8.28 -1.79 -4.52
N ASN A 107 8.79 -2.61 -5.44
CA ASN A 107 8.07 -3.60 -6.21
C ASN A 107 8.05 -4.92 -5.45
N THR A 108 6.88 -5.50 -5.22
CA THR A 108 6.76 -6.85 -4.64
C THR A 108 5.70 -7.65 -5.35
N LEU A 109 6.03 -8.88 -5.72
CA LEU A 109 5.08 -9.88 -6.21
C LEU A 109 4.16 -10.29 -5.05
N MET A 110 3.05 -9.57 -4.90
CA MET A 110 2.04 -9.85 -3.89
C MET A 110 1.45 -11.23 -4.09
N MET A 111 0.97 -11.52 -5.30
CA MET A 111 0.25 -12.77 -5.60
C MET A 111 0.72 -13.35 -6.93
N ASP A 112 0.90 -14.67 -6.97
CA ASP A 112 0.93 -15.47 -8.18
C ASP A 112 0.05 -16.72 -7.97
N LYS A 113 -1.13 -16.72 -8.61
CA LYS A 113 -2.20 -17.68 -8.33
C LYS A 113 -2.90 -18.09 -9.62
N VAL A 114 -3.23 -19.38 -9.72
CA VAL A 114 -4.07 -19.91 -10.80
C VAL A 114 -5.48 -20.09 -10.27
N VAL A 115 -6.47 -19.61 -11.02
CA VAL A 115 -7.90 -19.67 -10.69
C VAL A 115 -8.69 -20.16 -11.91
N PHE A 116 -9.83 -20.82 -11.69
CA PHE A 116 -10.70 -21.23 -12.81
C PHE A 116 -11.39 -20.03 -13.48
N ARG A 117 -11.63 -20.13 -14.78
CA ARG A 117 -12.41 -19.13 -15.52
C ARG A 117 -13.90 -19.26 -15.17
N SER A 118 -14.56 -18.16 -14.83
CA SER A 118 -15.91 -18.17 -14.23
C SER A 118 -17.07 -18.50 -15.17
N ARG A 119 -16.85 -18.44 -16.50
CA ARG A 119 -17.88 -18.64 -17.54
C ARG A 119 -17.38 -19.43 -18.76
N ASN A 120 -16.13 -19.89 -18.74
CA ASN A 120 -15.46 -20.51 -19.88
C ASN A 120 -14.56 -21.65 -19.39
N GLN A 121 -14.28 -22.65 -20.22
CA GLN A 121 -13.31 -23.69 -19.86
C GLN A 121 -11.87 -23.10 -19.80
N GLY A 122 -11.05 -23.66 -18.90
CA GLY A 122 -9.66 -23.24 -18.67
C GLY A 122 -9.46 -22.38 -17.40
N THR A 123 -8.32 -21.71 -17.31
CA THR A 123 -7.85 -21.01 -16.10
C THR A 123 -7.31 -19.61 -16.40
N CYS A 124 -7.21 -18.77 -15.37
CA CYS A 124 -6.40 -17.55 -15.38
C CYS A 124 -5.20 -17.75 -14.45
N ARG A 125 -3.97 -17.45 -14.89
CA ARG A 125 -2.87 -17.13 -13.96
C ARG A 125 -2.91 -15.64 -13.71
N VAL A 126 -3.20 -15.27 -12.46
CA VAL A 126 -3.22 -13.88 -11.97
C VAL A 126 -1.90 -13.62 -11.27
N ARG A 127 -1.20 -12.57 -11.69
CA ARG A 127 -0.01 -12.04 -11.01
C ARG A 127 -0.22 -10.58 -10.64
N VAL A 128 -0.05 -10.26 -9.36
CA VAL A 128 -0.21 -8.89 -8.85
C VAL A 128 1.10 -8.43 -8.25
N VAL A 129 1.57 -7.27 -8.71
CA VAL A 129 2.78 -6.60 -8.23
C VAL A 129 2.39 -5.24 -7.69
N VAL A 130 2.69 -4.97 -6.42
CA VAL A 130 2.50 -3.63 -5.85
C VAL A 130 3.83 -2.89 -5.90
N ASN A 131 3.78 -1.64 -6.37
CA ASN A 131 4.85 -0.66 -6.26
C ASN A 131 4.49 0.34 -5.14
N SER A 132 5.34 0.46 -4.13
CA SER A 132 5.19 1.41 -3.02
C SER A 132 6.18 2.57 -3.11
N PHE A 133 5.87 3.65 -2.40
CA PHE A 133 6.75 4.80 -2.19
C PHE A 133 6.94 5.06 -0.69
N ARG A 134 7.94 5.87 -0.34
CA ARG A 134 8.20 6.28 1.04
C ARG A 134 7.92 7.77 1.25
N LEU A 135 7.58 8.11 2.49
CA LEU A 135 7.31 9.47 2.98
C LEU A 135 7.60 9.49 4.49
N ALA A 136 8.46 10.39 4.97
CA ALA A 136 8.85 10.49 6.40
C ALA A 136 9.19 9.14 7.06
N GLY A 137 9.98 8.30 6.37
CA GLY A 137 10.36 6.96 6.84
C GLY A 137 9.27 5.88 6.82
N LYS A 138 8.01 6.23 6.51
CA LYS A 138 6.89 5.28 6.31
C LYS A 138 6.85 4.74 4.88
N SER A 139 6.04 3.72 4.59
CA SER A 139 5.88 3.16 3.23
C SER A 139 4.42 2.91 2.86
N TYR A 140 4.03 3.29 1.64
CA TYR A 140 2.64 3.27 1.17
C TYR A 140 2.55 2.80 -0.30
N PRO A 141 1.54 1.97 -0.67
CA PRO A 141 1.29 1.62 -2.06
C PRO A 141 1.03 2.83 -2.98
N ARG A 142 1.75 2.90 -4.11
CA ARG A 142 1.65 3.96 -5.14
C ARG A 142 0.98 3.48 -6.42
N CYS A 143 1.39 2.31 -6.91
CA CYS A 143 0.84 1.70 -8.11
C CYS A 143 0.66 0.20 -7.93
N VAL A 144 -0.29 -0.38 -8.67
CA VAL A 144 -0.52 -1.82 -8.72
C VAL A 144 -0.51 -2.28 -10.16
N LEU A 145 0.34 -3.25 -10.50
CA LEU A 145 0.34 -3.95 -11.78
C LEU A 145 -0.35 -5.30 -11.62
N VAL A 146 -1.31 -5.58 -12.50
CA VAL A 146 -2.06 -6.84 -12.56
C VAL A 146 -1.85 -7.45 -13.94
N ASN A 147 -1.10 -8.55 -14.00
CA ASN A 147 -0.91 -9.37 -15.19
C ASN A 147 -1.85 -10.58 -15.13
N ILE A 148 -2.57 -10.83 -16.22
CA ILE A 148 -3.50 -11.96 -16.34
C ILE A 148 -3.20 -12.71 -17.63
N ASN A 149 -2.82 -13.98 -17.47
CA ASN A 149 -2.61 -14.91 -18.57
C ASN A 149 -3.82 -15.87 -18.60
N LEU A 150 -4.66 -15.77 -19.63
CA LEU A 150 -5.77 -16.69 -19.88
C LEU A 150 -5.25 -17.97 -20.53
N LYS A 151 -5.65 -19.13 -20.01
CA LYS A 151 -5.36 -20.45 -20.58
C LYS A 151 -6.64 -21.16 -21.00
N ASN A 152 -6.56 -21.95 -22.08
CA ASN A 152 -7.61 -22.91 -22.45
C ASN A 152 -7.59 -24.16 -21.56
N ARG A 153 -8.50 -25.12 -21.81
CA ARG A 153 -8.57 -26.38 -21.06
C ARG A 153 -7.29 -27.24 -21.20
N SER A 154 -6.64 -27.19 -22.36
CA SER A 154 -5.36 -27.87 -22.63
C SER A 154 -4.14 -27.13 -22.06
N GLY A 155 -4.32 -26.06 -21.31
CA GLY A 155 -3.25 -25.33 -20.62
C GLY A 155 -2.45 -24.35 -21.48
N TYR A 156 -2.74 -24.19 -22.77
CA TYR A 156 -2.08 -23.21 -23.64
C TYR A 156 -2.57 -21.79 -23.34
N ASN A 157 -1.66 -20.81 -23.36
CA ASN A 157 -2.01 -19.39 -23.22
C ASN A 157 -2.80 -18.93 -24.45
N THR A 158 -4.00 -18.38 -24.25
CA THR A 158 -4.86 -17.85 -25.31
C THR A 158 -4.81 -16.32 -25.41
N CYS A 159 -4.53 -15.63 -24.31
CA CYS A 159 -4.29 -14.19 -24.28
C CYS A 159 -3.59 -13.78 -22.98
N THR A 160 -2.71 -12.79 -23.06
CA THR A 160 -2.09 -12.14 -21.91
C THR A 160 -2.38 -10.64 -21.94
N PHE A 161 -3.00 -10.13 -20.89
CA PHE A 161 -3.28 -8.69 -20.73
C PHE A 161 -2.83 -8.17 -19.38
N ILE A 162 -2.57 -6.86 -19.31
CA ILE A 162 -1.98 -6.19 -18.16
C ILE A 162 -2.73 -4.89 -17.88
N TYR A 163 -2.98 -4.62 -16.60
CA TYR A 163 -3.38 -3.31 -16.09
C TYR A 163 -2.30 -2.78 -15.15
N LYS A 164 -2.05 -1.46 -15.18
CA LYS A 164 -1.31 -0.76 -14.13
C LYS A 164 -2.17 0.40 -13.62
N VAL A 165 -2.41 0.44 -12.32
CA VAL A 165 -3.24 1.46 -11.66
C VAL A 165 -2.35 2.25 -10.71
N CYS A 166 -2.14 3.54 -10.96
CA CYS A 166 -1.37 4.43 -10.09
C CYS A 166 -2.31 5.42 -9.39
N GLY A 167 -2.24 5.50 -8.06
CA GLY A 167 -3.09 6.34 -7.23
C GLY A 167 -2.33 7.57 -6.73
N TYR A 168 -2.99 8.72 -6.74
CA TYR A 168 -2.42 10.00 -6.32
C TYR A 168 -3.43 10.77 -5.47
N SER A 169 -2.97 11.33 -4.37
CA SER A 169 -3.68 12.33 -3.57
C SER A 169 -3.21 13.74 -3.93
N GLN A 170 -4.12 14.70 -3.81
CA GLN A 170 -3.83 16.14 -3.79
C GLN A 170 -3.92 16.67 -2.34
N PRO A 171 -3.34 17.84 -2.03
CA PRO A 171 -3.28 18.36 -0.64
C PRO A 171 -4.64 18.65 0.00
N ASP A 172 -5.67 18.90 -0.81
CA ASP A 172 -7.08 19.05 -0.43
C ASP A 172 -7.76 17.72 -0.03
N GLY A 173 -7.09 16.58 -0.28
CA GLY A 173 -7.63 15.24 -0.12
C GLY A 173 -8.30 14.66 -1.37
N THR A 174 -8.29 15.36 -2.51
CA THR A 174 -8.84 14.82 -3.77
C THR A 174 -7.98 13.66 -4.28
N LEU A 175 -8.62 12.52 -4.51
CA LEU A 175 -7.97 11.34 -5.10
C LEU A 175 -8.18 11.26 -6.63
N ARG A 176 -7.15 10.79 -7.33
CA ARG A 176 -7.19 10.40 -8.74
C ARG A 176 -6.39 9.13 -8.97
N TRP A 177 -6.88 8.28 -9.86
CA TRP A 177 -6.21 7.05 -10.28
C TRP A 177 -5.99 7.06 -11.79
N GLN A 178 -4.73 6.92 -12.21
CA GLN A 178 -4.37 6.72 -13.62
C GLN A 178 -4.35 5.23 -13.91
N ILE A 179 -5.12 4.80 -14.91
CA ILE A 179 -5.27 3.41 -15.31
C ILE A 179 -4.65 3.24 -16.68
N PHE A 180 -3.56 2.48 -16.73
CA PHE A 180 -2.88 2.06 -17.93
C PHE A 180 -3.30 0.63 -18.28
N LYS A 181 -3.44 0.35 -19.58
CA LYS A 181 -3.67 -0.99 -20.14
C LYS A 181 -2.47 -1.42 -20.96
N GLY A 182 -2.28 -2.72 -21.14
CA GLY A 182 -1.16 -3.23 -21.90
C GLY A 182 -1.26 -4.72 -22.23
N PHE A 183 -0.29 -5.15 -23.03
CA PHE A 183 -0.07 -6.54 -23.40
C PHE A 183 1.40 -6.87 -23.12
N ALA A 184 1.67 -8.13 -22.74
CA ALA A 184 3.04 -8.64 -22.69
C ALA A 184 3.45 -9.07 -24.10
N SER A 185 4.60 -8.60 -24.59
CA SER A 185 5.18 -9.09 -25.84
C SER A 185 5.71 -10.53 -25.68
N LYS A 186 5.97 -11.20 -26.82
CA LYS A 186 6.61 -12.54 -26.86
C LYS A 186 7.96 -12.60 -26.13
N TYR A 187 8.60 -11.45 -25.89
CA TYR A 187 9.89 -11.29 -25.22
C TYR A 187 9.77 -10.72 -23.78
N GLY A 188 8.61 -10.85 -23.13
CA GLY A 188 8.37 -10.39 -21.75
C GLY A 188 8.24 -8.87 -21.59
N ARG A 189 8.77 -8.05 -22.51
CA ARG A 189 8.59 -6.59 -22.47
C ARG A 189 7.11 -6.22 -22.47
N VAL A 190 6.68 -5.50 -21.45
CA VAL A 190 5.30 -5.02 -21.27
C VAL A 190 5.19 -3.61 -21.86
N SER A 191 4.30 -3.41 -22.83
CA SER A 191 3.93 -2.07 -23.29
C SER A 191 2.68 -1.60 -22.55
N LEU A 192 2.71 -0.38 -22.01
CA LEU A 192 1.60 0.24 -21.27
C LEU A 192 1.17 1.56 -21.91
N THR A 193 -0.12 1.70 -22.19
CA THR A 193 -0.75 2.94 -22.67
C THR A 193 -1.75 3.43 -21.63
N LEU A 194 -1.78 4.73 -21.34
CA LEU A 194 -2.81 5.32 -20.49
C LEU A 194 -4.19 5.13 -21.15
N TRP A 195 -5.15 4.55 -20.44
CA TRP A 195 -6.51 4.34 -20.92
C TRP A 195 -7.49 5.36 -20.34
N ARG A 196 -7.41 5.63 -19.04
CA ARG A 196 -8.33 6.54 -18.34
C ARG A 196 -7.69 7.07 -17.06
N THR A 197 -8.05 8.30 -16.69
CA THR A 197 -7.91 8.77 -15.31
C THR A 197 -9.30 8.82 -14.68
N ILE A 198 -9.46 8.31 -13.46
CA ILE A 198 -10.71 8.35 -12.70
C ILE A 198 -10.48 9.19 -11.44
N SER A 199 -11.40 10.10 -11.12
CA SER A 199 -11.34 10.97 -9.92
C SER A 199 -12.23 10.44 -8.78
N SER A 200 -12.01 10.94 -7.56
CA SER A 200 -12.74 10.53 -6.35
C SER A 200 -14.24 10.84 -6.36
N GLY A 201 -14.71 11.67 -7.30
CA GLY A 201 -16.13 11.97 -7.53
C GLY A 201 -16.82 11.05 -8.55
N SER A 202 -16.07 10.20 -9.27
CA SER A 202 -16.63 9.36 -10.33
C SER A 202 -17.38 8.14 -9.79
N THR A 203 -18.70 8.26 -9.65
CA THR A 203 -19.60 7.20 -9.19
C THR A 203 -20.00 6.17 -10.25
N ARG A 204 -19.76 6.47 -11.55
CA ARG A 204 -20.11 5.58 -12.66
C ARG A 204 -19.07 4.49 -12.90
N ASP A 205 -19.55 3.26 -13.10
CA ASP A 205 -18.71 2.15 -13.55
C ASP A 205 -18.06 2.46 -14.89
N CYS A 206 -16.76 2.16 -14.99
CA CYS A 206 -15.97 2.28 -16.20
C CYS A 206 -15.63 0.85 -16.70
N PRO A 207 -16.48 0.24 -17.54
CA PRO A 207 -16.22 -1.07 -18.12
C PRO A 207 -15.11 -1.00 -19.18
N TYR A 208 -14.32 -2.06 -19.27
CA TYR A 208 -13.40 -2.32 -20.36
C TYR A 208 -13.21 -3.82 -20.57
N THR A 209 -13.18 -4.27 -21.83
CA THR A 209 -13.08 -5.70 -22.17
C THR A 209 -11.82 -5.94 -22.98
N ILE A 210 -11.00 -6.91 -22.56
CA ILE A 210 -9.84 -7.41 -23.31
C ILE A 210 -10.04 -8.92 -23.48
N CYS A 211 -9.82 -9.46 -24.70
CA CYS A 211 -9.86 -10.91 -24.96
C CYS A 211 -11.13 -11.63 -24.44
N GLY A 212 -12.31 -11.01 -24.60
CA GLY A 212 -13.57 -11.54 -24.09
C GLY A 212 -13.69 -11.59 -22.56
N CYS A 213 -12.81 -10.90 -21.83
CA CYS A 213 -12.80 -10.81 -20.37
C CYS A 213 -13.24 -9.42 -19.90
N PRO A 214 -14.48 -9.25 -19.41
CA PRO A 214 -14.95 -7.97 -18.89
C PRO A 214 -14.22 -7.58 -17.60
N THR A 215 -13.78 -6.33 -17.57
CA THR A 215 -13.13 -5.67 -16.43
C THR A 215 -13.93 -4.42 -16.07
N TYR A 216 -14.23 -4.20 -14.80
CA TYR A 216 -14.98 -3.03 -14.33
C TYR A 216 -14.11 -2.24 -13.35
N PHE A 217 -14.04 -0.93 -13.57
CA PHE A 217 -13.37 0.02 -12.68
C PHE A 217 -14.42 0.92 -12.01
N HIS A 218 -14.45 0.95 -10.67
CA HIS A 218 -15.46 1.70 -9.90
C HIS A 218 -14.84 2.31 -8.64
N VAL A 219 -15.10 3.59 -8.34
CA VAL A 219 -14.66 4.24 -7.09
C VAL A 219 -15.77 4.21 -6.05
N THR A 220 -15.52 3.53 -4.93
CA THR A 220 -16.49 3.34 -3.85
C THR A 220 -16.71 4.61 -3.02
N LYS A 221 -17.77 4.63 -2.18
CA LYS A 221 -18.01 5.71 -1.21
C LYS A 221 -16.79 5.99 -0.33
N ALA A 222 -16.14 4.94 0.17
CA ALA A 222 -14.86 4.96 0.90
C ALA A 222 -13.63 5.46 0.11
N LYS A 223 -13.83 5.98 -1.12
CA LYS A 223 -12.81 6.48 -2.05
C LYS A 223 -11.72 5.45 -2.35
N ILE A 224 -12.14 4.23 -2.64
CA ILE A 224 -11.28 3.11 -3.05
C ILE A 224 -11.59 2.81 -4.51
N LEU A 225 -10.60 2.87 -5.40
CA LEU A 225 -10.79 2.36 -6.76
C LEU A 225 -10.78 0.83 -6.69
N THR A 226 -11.85 0.21 -7.16
CA THR A 226 -11.91 -1.24 -7.38
C THR A 226 -11.71 -1.60 -8.85
N LEU A 227 -11.02 -2.71 -9.08
CA LEU A 227 -10.81 -3.40 -10.34
C LEU A 227 -11.49 -4.77 -10.21
N ARG A 228 -12.51 -5.07 -11.01
CA ARG A 228 -13.23 -6.35 -11.00
C ARG A 228 -13.06 -7.04 -12.35
N VAL A 229 -12.24 -8.08 -12.43
CA VAL A 229 -12.02 -8.87 -13.67
C VAL A 229 -12.88 -10.13 -13.60
N THR A 230 -14.07 -10.07 -14.20
CA THR A 230 -15.14 -11.05 -13.90
C THR A 230 -14.82 -12.44 -14.44
N CYS A 231 -14.15 -12.55 -15.59
CA CYS A 231 -13.82 -13.86 -16.19
C CYS A 231 -12.83 -14.70 -15.35
N CYS A 232 -12.12 -14.08 -14.39
CA CYS A 232 -11.13 -14.71 -13.52
C CYS A 232 -11.53 -14.69 -12.03
N SER A 233 -12.76 -14.28 -11.69
CA SER A 233 -13.22 -14.14 -10.29
C SER A 233 -12.28 -13.29 -9.40
N LEU A 234 -11.60 -12.31 -10.01
CA LEU A 234 -10.62 -11.43 -9.37
C LEU A 234 -11.26 -10.09 -9.05
N LYS A 235 -11.06 -9.62 -7.82
CA LYS A 235 -11.39 -8.26 -7.40
C LYS A 235 -10.22 -7.66 -6.64
N LEU A 236 -9.75 -6.50 -7.06
CA LEU A 236 -8.71 -5.73 -6.39
C LEU A 236 -9.29 -4.38 -5.95
N GLY A 237 -8.84 -3.85 -4.82
CA GLY A 237 -9.16 -2.50 -4.36
C GLY A 237 -7.89 -1.75 -3.96
N PHE A 238 -7.84 -0.45 -4.23
CA PHE A 238 -6.68 0.39 -3.94
C PHE A 238 -7.07 1.80 -3.48
N ARG A 239 -6.63 2.18 -2.28
CA ARG A 239 -6.65 3.56 -1.76
C ARG A 239 -5.20 4.03 -1.53
N PRO A 240 -4.72 5.08 -2.23
CA PRO A 240 -3.42 5.69 -1.96
C PRO A 240 -3.45 6.54 -0.68
N PHE A 241 -2.28 6.86 -0.13
CA PHE A 241 -2.15 7.64 1.12
C PHE A 241 -2.73 9.05 0.98
N VAL A 242 -3.42 9.55 2.02
CA VAL A 242 -3.99 10.91 2.05
C VAL A 242 -3.71 11.60 3.38
N LYS A 243 -2.85 12.61 3.36
CA LYS A 243 -2.42 13.34 4.57
C LYS A 243 -3.57 14.04 5.32
N SER A 244 -4.64 14.45 4.63
CA SER A 244 -5.84 15.02 5.26
C SER A 244 -6.75 13.98 5.92
N TYR A 245 -6.52 12.68 5.68
CA TYR A 245 -7.34 11.58 6.20
C TYR A 245 -6.48 10.43 6.74
N GLU A 246 -5.44 10.71 7.54
CA GLU A 246 -4.53 9.70 8.12
C GLU A 246 -5.23 8.64 9.00
N TRP A 247 -6.48 8.87 9.40
CA TRP A 247 -7.34 7.88 10.08
C TRP A 247 -7.94 6.82 9.14
N LEU A 248 -7.87 7.01 7.82
CA LEU A 248 -8.32 6.05 6.82
C LEU A 248 -7.16 5.18 6.36
N LYS A 249 -7.25 3.88 6.66
CA LYS A 249 -6.32 2.83 6.20
C LYS A 249 -5.93 2.99 4.73
N THR A 250 -4.64 3.22 4.47
CA THR A 250 -4.07 3.15 3.12
C THR A 250 -3.90 1.69 2.74
N GLY A 251 -4.01 1.34 1.46
CA GLY A 251 -3.57 0.02 1.04
C GLY A 251 -4.16 -0.52 -0.25
N VAL A 252 -3.77 -1.75 -0.53
CA VAL A 252 -4.27 -2.60 -1.60
C VAL A 252 -4.87 -3.86 -1.00
N PHE A 253 -6.06 -4.28 -1.47
CA PHE A 253 -6.59 -5.61 -1.19
C PHE A 253 -6.80 -6.40 -2.48
N ILE A 254 -6.63 -7.72 -2.43
CA ILE A 254 -6.81 -8.66 -3.54
C ILE A 254 -7.74 -9.76 -3.05
N LEU A 255 -8.83 -10.03 -3.78
CA LEU A 255 -9.78 -11.10 -3.53
C LEU A 255 -9.82 -12.03 -4.73
N THR A 256 -9.71 -13.33 -4.48
CA THR A 256 -9.92 -14.38 -5.48
C THR A 256 -10.99 -15.36 -5.00
N GLY A 257 -11.88 -15.78 -5.90
CA GLY A 257 -12.95 -16.73 -5.57
C GLY A 257 -12.39 -18.11 -5.23
N LYS A 258 -12.81 -18.69 -4.09
CA LYS A 258 -12.40 -20.03 -3.65
C LYS A 258 -12.90 -21.11 -4.61
N THR A 259 -11.98 -21.91 -5.13
CA THR A 259 -12.26 -23.00 -6.07
C THR A 259 -12.75 -24.24 -5.30
N ARG A 260 -14.07 -24.47 -5.28
CA ARG A 260 -14.72 -25.48 -4.42
C ARG A 260 -14.38 -26.96 -4.71
N SER A 261 -13.76 -27.30 -5.84
CA SER A 261 -13.65 -28.70 -6.27
C SER A 261 -12.51 -29.00 -7.27
N HIS A 262 -11.31 -29.32 -6.76
CA HIS A 262 -10.52 -30.52 -7.13
C HIS A 262 -9.11 -30.48 -6.50
N PRO A 263 -8.55 -31.62 -6.03
CA PRO A 263 -7.18 -31.69 -5.50
C PRO A 263 -6.09 -31.28 -6.50
N SER A 264 -6.31 -31.44 -7.81
CA SER A 264 -5.35 -31.05 -8.85
C SER A 264 -5.07 -29.55 -8.95
N SER A 265 -5.85 -28.70 -8.26
CA SER A 265 -5.51 -27.28 -8.05
C SER A 265 -4.32 -27.09 -7.09
N GLN A 266 -4.02 -28.09 -6.26
CA GLN A 266 -2.85 -28.15 -5.40
C GLN A 266 -1.68 -28.83 -6.12
N GLN A 267 -0.98 -28.08 -6.96
CA GLN A 267 0.45 -28.31 -7.21
C GLN A 267 1.26 -27.10 -6.72
N PRO A 268 1.56 -27.02 -5.41
CA PRO A 268 2.41 -25.94 -4.87
C PRO A 268 3.77 -25.89 -5.55
N TRP A 269 4.32 -27.06 -5.90
CA TRP A 269 5.62 -27.25 -6.56
C TRP A 269 5.73 -26.67 -7.97
N LEU A 270 4.63 -26.35 -8.66
CA LEU A 270 4.68 -25.68 -9.97
C LEU A 270 5.06 -24.19 -9.88
N LEU A 271 5.07 -23.59 -8.67
CA LEU A 271 5.80 -22.34 -8.44
C LEU A 271 7.11 -22.65 -7.71
N LYS A 272 8.25 -22.37 -8.37
CA LYS A 272 9.59 -22.44 -7.75
C LYS A 272 9.75 -21.46 -6.58
N ASN A 273 8.90 -20.43 -6.51
CA ASN A 273 9.06 -19.25 -5.69
C ASN A 273 7.79 -18.98 -4.85
N PHE A 274 7.94 -18.68 -3.56
CA PHE A 274 6.83 -18.20 -2.73
C PHE A 274 6.59 -16.72 -3.03
N ASN A 275 5.37 -16.35 -3.44
CA ASN A 275 4.92 -14.96 -3.39
C ASN A 275 4.55 -14.61 -1.93
N ILE A 276 4.50 -13.32 -1.59
CA ILE A 276 4.25 -12.93 -0.19
C ILE A 276 2.82 -13.20 0.28
N CYS A 277 1.85 -13.32 -0.62
CA CYS A 277 0.51 -13.75 -0.21
C CYS A 277 0.46 -15.26 -0.06
N LEU A 278 1.05 -15.76 1.03
CA LEU A 278 1.16 -17.19 1.31
C LEU A 278 -0.21 -17.86 1.14
N ARG A 279 -0.24 -18.85 0.25
CA ARG A 279 -1.46 -19.57 -0.17
C ARG A 279 -2.06 -20.35 1.01
N PRO A 280 -3.36 -20.71 0.95
CA PRO A 280 -3.98 -21.61 1.93
C PRO A 280 -3.12 -22.84 2.23
N GLY A 281 -2.77 -23.03 3.51
CA GLY A 281 -1.94 -24.13 4.00
C GLY A 281 -0.42 -23.84 4.14
N ILE A 282 0.09 -22.71 3.61
CA ILE A 282 1.49 -22.28 3.80
C ILE A 282 1.55 -21.20 4.89
N THR A 283 1.90 -21.57 6.11
CA THR A 283 1.98 -20.63 7.24
C THR A 283 3.28 -19.82 7.26
N LEU A 284 3.28 -18.66 7.94
CA LEU A 284 4.48 -17.88 8.22
C LEU A 284 5.55 -18.72 8.96
N ARG A 285 5.11 -19.60 9.88
CA ARG A 285 6.00 -20.52 10.62
C ARG A 285 6.62 -21.60 9.72
N ALA A 286 5.87 -22.11 8.74
CA ALA A 286 6.43 -23.04 7.75
C ALA A 286 7.48 -22.34 6.86
N LEU A 287 7.29 -21.04 6.60
CA LEU A 287 8.24 -20.24 5.84
C LEU A 287 9.52 -19.92 6.63
N THR A 288 9.46 -19.49 7.89
CA THR A 288 10.66 -19.20 8.69
C THR A 288 11.57 -20.42 8.80
N THR A 289 11.00 -21.58 9.13
CA THR A 289 11.72 -22.85 9.17
C THR A 289 12.36 -23.18 7.81
N LYS A 290 11.66 -22.97 6.69
CA LYS A 290 12.20 -23.27 5.35
C LYS A 290 13.26 -22.27 4.87
N LEU A 291 13.19 -21.01 5.28
CA LEU A 291 14.20 -20.00 4.95
C LEU A 291 15.36 -19.95 5.95
N GLY A 292 15.23 -20.64 7.09
CA GLY A 292 16.15 -20.59 8.22
C GLY A 292 16.29 -19.18 8.80
N LEU A 293 15.20 -18.42 8.90
CA LEU A 293 15.19 -17.04 9.41
C LEU A 293 14.49 -16.95 10.78
N PRO A 294 14.93 -16.02 11.66
CA PRO A 294 14.55 -16.03 13.07
C PRO A 294 13.08 -15.68 13.31
N ASP A 295 12.51 -14.76 12.52
CA ASP A 295 11.12 -14.33 12.69
C ASP A 295 10.33 -14.19 11.36
N HIS A 296 9.00 -14.05 11.49
CA HIS A 296 8.07 -13.94 10.37
C HIS A 296 8.21 -12.63 9.57
N LYS A 297 8.88 -11.60 10.09
CA LYS A 297 9.09 -10.30 9.45
C LYS A 297 10.31 -10.38 8.54
N ASP A 298 11.39 -10.98 9.00
CA ASP A 298 12.61 -11.20 8.22
C ASP A 298 12.37 -12.21 7.10
N ALA A 299 11.70 -13.33 7.39
CA ALA A 299 11.33 -14.34 6.38
C ALA A 299 10.51 -13.74 5.23
N MET A 300 9.54 -12.89 5.56
CA MET A 300 8.67 -12.25 4.57
C MET A 300 9.35 -11.09 3.85
N SER A 301 10.25 -10.38 4.53
CA SER A 301 11.05 -9.32 3.90
C SER A 301 12.08 -9.93 2.94
N PHE A 302 12.74 -11.03 3.30
CA PHE A 302 13.59 -11.80 2.39
C PHE A 302 12.84 -12.27 1.14
N LEU A 303 11.64 -12.86 1.29
CA LEU A 303 10.81 -13.23 0.14
C LEU A 303 10.50 -12.02 -0.75
N ALA A 304 10.13 -10.90 -0.16
CA ALA A 304 9.71 -9.73 -0.91
C ALA A 304 10.89 -8.99 -1.59
N LEU A 305 12.13 -9.14 -1.10
CA LEU A 305 13.36 -8.65 -1.73
C LEU A 305 13.83 -9.55 -2.89
N THR A 306 13.60 -10.87 -2.80
CA THR A 306 14.14 -11.88 -3.75
C THR A 306 13.15 -12.33 -4.82
N ASN A 307 11.84 -12.31 -4.57
CA ASN A 307 10.82 -12.81 -5.52
C ASN A 307 10.35 -11.71 -6.47
N MET A 308 11.31 -11.05 -7.09
CA MET A 308 11.12 -9.94 -8.03
C MET A 308 10.66 -10.45 -9.42
N PRO A 309 9.53 -9.95 -9.97
CA PRO A 309 8.99 -10.46 -11.23
C PRO A 309 9.64 -9.79 -12.45
N LEU A 310 10.87 -10.25 -12.78
CA LEU A 310 11.69 -9.77 -13.90
C LEU A 310 10.98 -9.79 -15.26
N ASP A 311 10.02 -10.70 -15.47
CA ASP A 311 9.24 -10.81 -16.71
C ASP A 311 8.03 -9.85 -16.79
N LEU A 312 7.80 -9.04 -15.75
CA LEU A 312 6.70 -8.06 -15.67
C LEU A 312 7.17 -6.62 -15.49
N LEU A 313 8.36 -6.41 -14.91
CA LEU A 313 8.93 -5.09 -14.64
C LEU A 313 10.42 -5.06 -14.98
N ALA A 314 10.83 -4.02 -15.71
CA ALA A 314 12.23 -3.62 -15.71
C ALA A 314 12.59 -3.11 -14.30
N LEU A 315 13.57 -3.74 -13.68
CA LEU A 315 14.12 -3.39 -12.37
C LEU A 315 15.41 -2.60 -12.54
N SER A 316 15.86 -1.90 -11.50
CA SER A 316 17.18 -1.27 -11.52
C SER A 316 18.30 -2.32 -11.36
N PRO A 317 19.52 -2.06 -11.85
CA PRO A 317 20.66 -2.97 -11.66
C PRO A 317 20.92 -3.30 -10.18
N GLU A 318 20.68 -2.36 -9.26
CA GLU A 318 20.83 -2.58 -7.81
C GLU A 318 19.77 -3.54 -7.27
N GLN A 319 18.52 -3.46 -7.75
CA GLN A 319 17.46 -4.40 -7.37
C GLN A 319 17.77 -5.82 -7.84
N ILE A 320 18.28 -5.97 -9.07
CA ILE A 320 18.68 -7.26 -9.63
C ILE A 320 19.89 -7.83 -8.86
N GLY A 321 20.93 -7.01 -8.64
CA GLY A 321 22.12 -7.40 -7.90
C GLY A 321 21.82 -7.84 -6.47
N MET A 322 21.04 -7.04 -5.73
CA MET A 322 20.62 -7.40 -4.36
C MET A 322 19.79 -8.69 -4.34
N SER A 323 18.83 -8.84 -5.26
CA SER A 323 18.02 -10.05 -5.38
C SER A 323 18.89 -11.28 -5.63
N ASN A 324 19.93 -11.16 -6.45
CA ASN A 324 20.87 -12.24 -6.75
C ASN A 324 21.76 -12.59 -5.55
N ALA A 325 22.40 -11.59 -4.90
CA ALA A 325 23.25 -11.80 -3.73
C ALA A 325 22.47 -12.49 -2.59
N LEU A 326 21.28 -11.97 -2.25
CA LEU A 326 20.38 -12.56 -1.25
C LEU A 326 19.94 -14.00 -1.60
N SER A 327 19.71 -14.29 -2.88
CA SER A 327 19.30 -15.64 -3.33
C SER A 327 20.42 -16.67 -3.28
N LYS A 328 21.68 -16.24 -3.45
CA LYS A 328 22.87 -17.10 -3.26
C LYS A 328 23.25 -17.29 -1.79
N CYS A 329 22.96 -16.27 -0.97
CA CYS A 329 23.40 -16.18 0.42
C CYS A 329 23.09 -17.45 1.22
N SER A 330 24.10 -18.00 1.90
CA SER A 330 23.93 -19.17 2.78
C SER A 330 22.95 -18.86 3.92
N THR A 331 22.35 -19.88 4.53
CA THR A 331 21.43 -19.67 5.66
C THR A 331 22.10 -18.97 6.83
N VAL A 332 23.38 -19.26 7.11
CA VAL A 332 24.15 -18.67 8.22
C VAL A 332 24.45 -17.19 7.96
N GLU A 333 24.93 -16.84 6.77
CA GLU A 333 25.23 -15.44 6.43
C GLU A 333 23.95 -14.61 6.28
N ARG A 334 22.86 -15.23 5.82
CA ARG A 334 21.52 -14.62 5.80
C ARG A 334 21.03 -14.33 7.23
N GLN A 335 21.22 -15.25 8.18
CA GLN A 335 20.91 -14.98 9.60
C GLN A 335 21.76 -13.83 10.16
N LYS A 336 23.07 -13.82 9.90
CA LYS A 336 23.94 -12.70 10.31
C LYS A 336 23.48 -11.36 9.74
N LEU A 337 23.14 -11.30 8.44
CA LEU A 337 22.58 -10.10 7.80
C LEU A 337 21.32 -9.61 8.53
N PHE A 338 20.32 -10.48 8.72
CA PHE A 338 19.06 -10.08 9.36
C PHE A 338 19.20 -9.81 10.87
N ASN A 339 20.21 -10.35 11.56
CA ASN A 339 20.47 -10.07 12.98
C ASN A 339 21.26 -8.76 13.19
N TYR A 340 22.31 -8.50 12.39
CA TYR A 340 23.25 -7.38 12.61
C TYR A 340 22.96 -6.16 11.75
N ALA A 341 22.46 -6.34 10.52
CA ALA A 341 22.00 -5.26 9.67
C ALA A 341 20.49 -5.01 9.79
N ASP A 342 19.81 -5.60 10.79
CA ASP A 342 18.35 -5.46 10.98
C ASP A 342 17.93 -3.99 10.95
N PHE A 343 18.71 -3.07 11.54
CA PHE A 343 18.38 -1.65 11.62
C PHE A 343 18.17 -1.00 10.25
N MET A 344 18.83 -1.51 9.19
CA MET A 344 18.63 -1.07 7.81
C MET A 344 17.18 -1.31 7.36
N PHE A 345 16.56 -2.36 7.91
CA PHE A 345 15.16 -2.74 7.75
C PHE A 345 14.26 -2.12 8.85
N THR A 346 14.60 -2.26 10.13
CA THR A 346 13.68 -2.09 11.27
C THR A 346 13.64 -0.69 11.87
N SER A 347 14.71 0.10 11.75
CA SER A 347 14.89 1.32 12.57
C SER A 347 14.31 2.56 11.90
N HIS A 348 13.02 2.88 12.15
CA HIS A 348 12.33 4.06 11.60
C HIS A 348 13.17 5.37 11.57
N PRO A 349 13.95 5.72 12.62
CA PRO A 349 14.82 6.90 12.58
C PRO A 349 15.96 6.79 11.55
N PHE A 350 16.56 5.60 11.36
CA PHE A 350 17.52 5.35 10.27
C PHE A 350 16.84 5.44 8.90
N ILE A 351 15.66 4.80 8.74
CA ILE A 351 14.86 4.89 7.50
C ILE A 351 14.64 6.36 7.15
N HIS A 352 14.13 7.15 8.09
CA HIS A 352 13.79 8.55 7.86
C HIS A 352 15.03 9.36 7.46
N ALA A 353 16.15 9.22 8.18
CA ALA A 353 17.34 10.01 7.92
C ALA A 353 17.98 9.75 6.54
N VAL A 354 17.84 8.53 5.98
CA VAL A 354 18.31 8.23 4.61
C VAL A 354 17.21 8.48 3.56
N CYS A 355 15.93 8.33 3.91
CA CYS A 355 14.81 8.30 2.96
C CYS A 355 13.97 9.59 2.84
N ASP A 356 14.27 10.66 3.58
CA ASP A 356 13.45 11.89 3.57
C ASP A 356 13.55 12.71 2.27
N ARG A 357 14.56 12.43 1.44
CA ARG A 357 14.74 13.06 0.12
C ARG A 357 13.97 12.32 -0.97
N THR A 358 13.61 13.02 -2.05
CA THR A 358 12.80 12.49 -3.17
C THR A 358 13.38 11.25 -3.86
N THR A 359 14.69 11.02 -3.78
CA THR A 359 15.39 9.84 -4.31
C THR A 359 15.38 8.64 -3.36
N GLY A 360 15.25 8.88 -2.05
CA GLY A 360 15.83 8.11 -0.93
C GLY A 360 15.55 6.61 -0.84
N PHE A 361 14.62 6.10 -1.64
CA PHE A 361 14.44 4.67 -1.85
C PHE A 361 15.68 4.02 -2.49
N LEU A 362 16.30 4.66 -3.49
CA LEU A 362 17.45 4.08 -4.20
C LEU A 362 18.69 3.99 -3.32
N GLU A 363 18.89 4.98 -2.45
CA GLU A 363 19.95 5.05 -1.46
C GLU A 363 19.86 3.87 -0.48
N ILE A 364 18.66 3.53 -0.02
CA ILE A 364 18.50 2.40 0.90
C ILE A 364 18.59 1.05 0.16
N MET A 365 18.15 0.96 -1.10
CA MET A 365 18.45 -0.22 -1.92
C MET A 365 19.96 -0.42 -2.10
N LYS A 366 20.74 0.65 -2.22
CA LYS A 366 22.21 0.57 -2.29
C LYS A 366 22.81 0.11 -0.97
N VAL A 367 22.34 0.64 0.17
CA VAL A 367 22.77 0.19 1.51
C VAL A 367 22.44 -1.29 1.74
N VAL A 368 21.22 -1.73 1.44
CA VAL A 368 20.80 -3.14 1.57
C VAL A 368 21.54 -4.05 0.59
N LYS A 369 21.79 -3.59 -0.66
CA LYS A 369 22.64 -4.33 -1.62
C LYS A 369 24.04 -4.52 -1.04
N SER A 370 24.71 -3.45 -0.61
CA SER A 370 26.05 -3.56 -0.05
C SER A 370 26.10 -4.41 1.23
N ALA A 371 25.07 -4.40 2.07
CA ALA A 371 25.00 -5.31 3.21
C ALA A 371 24.90 -6.78 2.78
N ALA A 372 24.14 -7.07 1.71
CA ALA A 372 24.11 -8.40 1.11
C ALA A 372 25.44 -8.75 0.42
N ASP A 373 26.07 -7.81 -0.31
CA ASP A 373 27.37 -8.01 -0.95
C ASP A 373 28.48 -8.32 0.09
N TRP A 374 28.40 -7.71 1.29
CA TRP A 374 29.30 -7.97 2.40
C TRP A 374 29.11 -9.37 2.99
N TYR A 375 27.91 -9.72 3.46
CA TYR A 375 27.68 -11.02 4.11
C TYR A 375 27.62 -12.20 3.14
N CYS A 376 27.16 -12.00 1.90
CA CYS A 376 26.85 -13.08 0.97
C CYS A 376 27.86 -13.25 -0.17
N GLU A 377 28.69 -12.23 -0.44
CA GLU A 377 29.72 -12.24 -1.49
C GLU A 377 31.09 -11.70 -0.99
N GLU A 378 31.29 -11.58 0.33
CA GLU A 378 32.54 -11.19 1.04
C GLU A 378 33.19 -9.88 0.55
N ASN A 379 32.40 -8.99 -0.06
CA ASN A 379 32.94 -7.81 -0.75
C ASN A 379 33.31 -6.69 0.23
N VAL A 380 34.61 -6.55 0.51
CA VAL A 380 35.17 -5.58 1.48
C VAL A 380 34.84 -4.11 1.16
N GLN A 381 34.67 -3.72 -0.12
CA GLN A 381 34.34 -2.34 -0.49
C GLN A 381 32.89 -1.94 -0.11
N SER A 382 32.06 -2.91 0.25
CA SER A 382 30.67 -2.71 0.65
C SER A 382 30.53 -1.85 1.92
N CYS A 383 31.38 -2.07 2.92
CA CYS A 383 31.36 -1.28 4.16
C CYS A 383 31.65 0.21 3.91
N ARG A 384 32.63 0.51 3.04
CA ARG A 384 32.91 1.88 2.59
C ARG A 384 31.73 2.50 1.83
N SER A 385 31.05 1.69 1.02
CA SER A 385 29.86 2.10 0.27
C SER A 385 28.68 2.46 1.19
N ILE A 386 28.43 1.66 2.22
CA ILE A 386 27.40 1.91 3.25
C ILE A 386 27.72 3.21 4.02
N ILE A 387 28.95 3.38 4.50
CA ILE A 387 29.38 4.59 5.22
C ILE A 387 29.27 5.83 4.33
N SER A 388 29.60 5.73 3.04
CA SER A 388 29.49 6.83 2.08
C SER A 388 28.02 7.28 1.88
N VAL A 389 27.09 6.35 1.69
CA VAL A 389 25.65 6.67 1.57
C VAL A 389 25.09 7.27 2.86
N ILE A 390 25.51 6.75 4.03
CA ILE A 390 25.10 7.29 5.33
C ILE A 390 25.63 8.72 5.53
N ASN A 391 26.91 8.99 5.24
CA ASN A 391 27.49 10.32 5.44
C ASN A 391 26.93 11.38 4.48
N SER A 392 26.55 11.00 3.25
CA SER A 392 26.01 11.91 2.23
C SER A 392 24.50 12.17 2.36
N SER A 393 23.74 11.17 2.79
CA SER A 393 22.27 11.27 2.96
C SER A 393 21.89 11.71 4.38
N ALA A 394 22.56 11.15 5.38
CA ALA A 394 22.16 11.14 6.79
C ALA A 394 23.31 11.59 7.72
N LYS A 395 23.94 12.72 7.39
CA LYS A 395 25.08 13.29 8.13
C LYS A 395 24.78 13.41 9.63
N GLY A 396 25.63 12.82 10.46
CA GLY A 396 25.50 12.86 11.93
C GLY A 396 24.76 11.69 12.57
N LEU A 397 24.39 10.64 11.82
CA LEU A 397 23.99 9.36 12.41
C LEU A 397 25.15 8.67 13.12
N LEU A 398 26.30 8.54 12.45
CA LEU A 398 27.48 7.82 12.97
C LEU A 398 28.13 8.50 14.17
N SER A 399 27.98 9.83 14.32
CA SER A 399 28.47 10.58 15.47
C SER A 399 27.49 10.59 16.67
N ARG A 400 26.50 9.69 16.69
CA ARG A 400 25.49 9.55 17.75
C ARG A 400 25.22 8.07 18.09
N PRO A 401 26.25 7.28 18.47
CA PRO A 401 26.10 5.83 18.71
C PRO A 401 24.98 5.51 19.70
N GLU A 402 24.86 6.27 20.79
CA GLU A 402 23.76 6.19 21.79
C GLU A 402 22.35 6.12 21.18
N LYS A 403 22.11 6.83 20.07
CA LYS A 403 20.80 6.91 19.42
C LYS A 403 20.60 5.89 18.30
N PHE A 404 21.68 5.23 17.87
CA PHE A 404 21.69 4.26 16.77
C PHE A 404 22.61 3.06 17.10
N PRO A 405 22.45 2.40 18.27
CA PRO A 405 23.44 1.45 18.78
C PRO A 405 23.69 0.27 17.83
N LYS A 406 22.65 -0.21 17.13
CA LYS A 406 22.80 -1.28 16.13
C LYS A 406 23.58 -0.85 14.88
N LEU A 407 23.45 0.40 14.44
CA LEU A 407 24.27 0.95 13.36
C LEU A 407 25.72 1.12 13.82
N ALA A 408 25.93 1.59 15.05
CA ALA A 408 27.27 1.69 15.63
C ALA A 408 27.94 0.31 15.70
N LEU A 409 27.28 -0.69 16.29
CA LEU A 409 27.75 -2.09 16.34
C LEU A 409 28.02 -2.67 14.95
N PHE A 410 27.16 -2.42 13.96
CA PHE A 410 27.41 -2.85 12.58
C PHE A 410 28.68 -2.23 12.01
N VAL A 411 28.86 -0.91 12.16
CA VAL A 411 30.06 -0.21 11.68
C VAL A 411 31.31 -0.67 12.42
N THR A 412 31.26 -0.85 13.75
CA THR A 412 32.39 -1.32 14.55
C THR A 412 32.81 -2.74 14.16
N ASN A 413 31.84 -3.67 14.07
CA ASN A 413 32.13 -5.10 13.90
C ASN A 413 32.45 -5.51 12.45
N ASN A 414 32.10 -4.68 11.46
CA ASN A 414 32.25 -5.02 10.04
C ASN A 414 33.09 -3.97 9.27
N CYS A 415 33.01 -2.70 9.65
CA CYS A 415 33.56 -1.60 8.84
C CYS A 415 34.76 -0.86 9.46
N THR A 416 35.09 -1.12 10.73
CA THR A 416 36.34 -0.63 11.37
C THR A 416 37.32 -1.74 11.74
N SER A 417 36.96 -3.01 11.56
CA SER A 417 37.94 -4.09 11.47
C SER A 417 38.87 -3.82 10.29
N THR A 418 40.16 -3.63 10.56
CA THR A 418 41.19 -3.52 9.53
C THR A 418 41.19 -4.76 8.64
N ALA A 419 41.56 -4.60 7.38
CA ALA A 419 41.79 -5.74 6.49
C ALA A 419 42.82 -6.70 7.10
N GLN A 420 42.51 -8.00 6.99
CA GLN A 420 43.43 -9.13 7.11
C GLN A 420 43.52 -9.77 5.73
#